data_AF-A0A2V7JGK9-F1
#
_entry.id   AF-A0A2V7JGK9-F1
#
_cell.length_a   1.000
_cell.length_b   1.000
_cell.length_c   1.000
_cell.angle_alpha   90.00
_cell.angle_beta   90.00
_cell.angle_gamma   90.00
#
_symmetry.space_group_name_H-M   'P 1'
#
loop_
_entity.id
_entity.type
_entity.pdbx_description
1 polymer ?
#
loop_
_entity_poly.entity_id
_entity_poly.type
_entity_poly.pdbx_seq_one_letter_code
_entity_poly.pdbx_strand_id
1 'polypeptide(L)'
;MGHERVYPILPIAPNVAMRINILAAICSAAAAGMWFLITERVLVGWLRDRWQRIVGGSLAALIGATAFTVWAQSVVNEKVYTVSLLGLALVSWLTVRWCDEPYGFKADRLLVMIAYLSGLGFANHMAGFLALPAVAVAVPLRRPDTMIRWRLLLAIAGALALGMTPFLTQPLRAAHFPAINEGEPTGCATEIGVGCTLSKATFDRFMYNLNRSQYQKPGLTDRQAPFIAQVEMWWLYFRWQWLRDPFDNHPGIQQLLATLLLFLGGLGGYVHWKRDRKSFA
;
A
#
# COMPACT_ATOMS: atom_id res chain seq x y z
N MET A 1 -4.46 -7.77 -30.50
CA MET A 1 -4.33 -8.29 -29.13
C MET A 1 -2.85 -8.36 -28.79
N GLY A 2 -2.27 -7.30 -28.23
CA GLY A 2 -0.82 -7.19 -28.07
C GLY A 2 -0.40 -6.40 -26.84
N HIS A 3 0.49 -7.02 -26.06
CA HIS A 3 1.62 -6.38 -25.38
C HIS A 3 1.40 -5.42 -24.19
N GLU A 4 0.67 -5.81 -23.15
CA GLU A 4 0.86 -5.24 -21.78
C GLU A 4 0.62 -6.29 -20.67
N ARG A 5 1.28 -7.46 -20.74
CA ARG A 5 1.12 -8.53 -19.74
C ARG A 5 2.44 -9.16 -19.31
N VAL A 6 3.33 -8.39 -18.69
CA VAL A 6 4.67 -8.88 -18.29
C VAL A 6 4.61 -10.15 -17.41
N TYR A 7 3.70 -10.22 -16.44
CA TYR A 7 3.60 -11.39 -15.55
C TYR A 7 2.80 -12.58 -16.12
N PRO A 8 1.66 -12.38 -16.81
CA PRO A 8 0.93 -13.47 -17.46
C PRO A 8 1.69 -14.14 -18.61
N ILE A 9 2.82 -13.60 -19.08
CA ILE A 9 3.64 -14.20 -20.16
C ILE A 9 4.71 -15.16 -19.59
N LEU A 10 5.08 -15.02 -18.31
CA LEU A 10 6.08 -15.90 -17.69
C LEU A 10 5.59 -17.36 -17.69
N PRO A 11 6.36 -18.33 -18.24
CA PRO A 11 5.95 -19.72 -18.33
C PRO A 11 6.11 -20.47 -16.99
N ILE A 12 5.72 -19.83 -15.88
CA ILE A 12 5.82 -20.38 -14.52
C ILE A 12 4.62 -21.26 -14.14
N ALA A 13 3.55 -21.22 -14.93
CA ALA A 13 2.34 -22.02 -14.71
C ALA A 13 1.54 -22.24 -16.02
N PRO A 14 0.69 -23.28 -16.10
CA PRO A 14 -0.01 -23.67 -17.33
C PRO A 14 -1.01 -22.62 -17.83
N ASN A 15 -1.71 -21.94 -16.92
CA ASN A 15 -2.75 -20.96 -17.27
C ASN A 15 -2.54 -19.62 -16.56
N VAL A 16 -3.20 -18.57 -17.09
CA VAL A 16 -3.06 -17.19 -16.61
C VAL A 16 -3.53 -17.03 -15.17
N ALA A 17 -4.62 -17.69 -14.77
CA ALA A 17 -5.15 -17.61 -13.41
C ALA A 17 -4.10 -18.10 -12.38
N MET A 18 -3.44 -19.21 -12.68
CA MET A 18 -2.41 -19.78 -11.83
C MET A 18 -1.16 -18.88 -11.76
N ARG A 19 -0.78 -18.22 -12.87
CA ARG A 19 0.31 -17.22 -12.87
C ARG A 19 -0.01 -16.02 -11.96
N ILE A 20 -1.26 -15.55 -11.98
CA ILE A 20 -1.73 -14.44 -11.14
C ILE A 20 -1.77 -14.87 -9.66
N ASN A 21 -2.23 -16.09 -9.35
CA ASN A 21 -2.24 -16.58 -7.98
C ASN A 21 -0.84 -16.76 -7.40
N ILE A 22 0.10 -17.26 -8.21
CA ILE A 22 1.51 -17.35 -7.81
C ILE A 22 2.10 -15.96 -7.55
N LEU A 23 1.80 -14.96 -8.41
CA LEU A 23 2.20 -13.58 -8.16
C LEU A 23 1.68 -13.07 -6.81
N ALA A 24 0.39 -13.27 -6.53
CA ALA A 24 -0.23 -12.83 -5.29
C ALA A 24 0.42 -13.46 -4.06
N ALA A 25 0.68 -14.77 -4.10
CA ALA A 25 1.36 -15.50 -3.05
C ALA A 25 2.81 -15.00 -2.83
N ILE A 26 3.58 -14.81 -3.90
CA ILE A 26 4.95 -14.30 -3.84
C ILE A 26 4.98 -12.87 -3.27
N CYS A 27 4.10 -11.98 -3.76
CA CYS A 27 4.04 -10.61 -3.26
C CYS A 27 3.67 -10.56 -1.78
N SER A 28 2.72 -11.40 -1.34
CA SER A 28 2.34 -11.48 0.07
C SER A 28 3.45 -12.05 0.95
N ALA A 29 4.12 -13.12 0.52
CA ALA A 29 5.27 -13.69 1.23
C ALA A 29 6.44 -12.70 1.33
N ALA A 30 6.74 -11.98 0.25
CA ALA A 30 7.74 -10.92 0.25
C ALA A 30 7.35 -9.78 1.20
N ALA A 31 6.07 -9.37 1.22
CA ALA A 31 5.59 -8.35 2.14
C ALA A 31 5.73 -8.80 3.61
N ALA A 32 5.40 -10.05 3.92
CA ALA A 32 5.59 -10.62 5.25
C ALA A 32 7.08 -10.63 5.66
N GLY A 33 7.98 -10.96 4.72
CA GLY A 33 9.43 -10.85 4.92
C GLY A 33 9.90 -9.41 5.19
N MET A 34 9.32 -8.43 4.51
CA MET A 34 9.60 -7.02 4.79
C MET A 34 9.09 -6.59 6.18
N TRP A 35 7.90 -7.03 6.59
CA TRP A 35 7.39 -6.77 7.93
C TRP A 35 8.25 -7.41 9.02
N PHE A 36 8.76 -8.62 8.79
CA PHE A 36 9.78 -9.23 9.66
C PHE A 36 11.00 -8.31 9.83
N LEU A 37 11.57 -7.81 8.72
CA LEU A 37 12.75 -6.93 8.77
C LEU A 37 12.45 -5.62 9.50
N ILE A 38 11.29 -5.01 9.24
CA ILE A 38 10.85 -3.78 9.91
C ILE A 38 10.74 -4.03 11.42
N THR A 39 10.05 -5.10 11.84
CA THR A 39 9.88 -5.43 13.25
C THR A 39 11.21 -5.73 13.92
N GLU A 40 12.07 -6.56 13.31
CA GLU A 40 13.40 -6.87 13.84
C GLU A 40 14.21 -5.58 14.05
N ARG A 41 14.20 -4.68 13.06
CA ARG A 41 14.93 -3.41 13.10
C ARG A 41 14.42 -2.48 14.20
N VAL A 42 13.10 -2.36 14.37
CA VAL A 42 12.50 -1.58 15.46
C VAL A 42 12.89 -2.17 16.82
N LEU A 43 12.90 -3.50 16.96
CA LEU A 43 13.26 -4.17 18.20
C LEU A 43 14.75 -4.02 18.57
N VAL A 44 15.64 -3.69 17.63
CA VAL A 44 17.06 -3.39 17.93
C VAL A 44 17.20 -2.27 18.96
N GLY A 45 16.25 -1.33 18.99
CA GLY A 45 16.29 -0.20 19.93
C GLY A 45 16.19 -0.57 21.40
N TRP A 46 15.62 -1.74 21.74
CA TRP A 46 15.43 -2.12 23.16
C TRP A 46 15.53 -3.61 23.48
N LEU A 47 15.71 -4.51 22.50
CA LEU A 47 16.03 -5.92 22.72
C LEU A 47 17.47 -6.20 22.29
N ARG A 48 18.36 -6.40 23.29
CA ARG A 48 19.79 -6.65 23.05
C ARG A 48 20.04 -7.96 22.29
N ASP A 49 19.32 -9.01 22.65
CA ASP A 49 19.61 -10.35 22.15
C ASP A 49 18.97 -10.58 20.77
N ARG A 50 19.80 -11.02 19.81
CA ARG A 50 19.38 -11.24 18.43
C ARG A 50 18.24 -12.25 18.31
N TRP A 51 18.26 -13.32 19.12
CA TRP A 51 17.23 -14.35 19.07
C TRP A 51 15.85 -13.79 19.46
N GLN A 52 15.77 -12.86 20.43
CA GLN A 52 14.50 -12.24 20.83
C GLN A 52 13.90 -11.41 19.70
N ARG A 53 14.76 -10.70 18.95
CA ARG A 53 14.32 -9.90 17.79
C ARG A 53 13.86 -10.76 16.63
N ILE A 54 14.56 -11.87 16.37
CA ILE A 54 14.15 -12.86 15.37
C ILE A 54 12.79 -13.46 15.75
N VAL A 55 12.62 -13.89 17.00
CA VAL A 55 11.34 -14.42 17.48
C VAL A 55 10.23 -13.37 17.38
N GLY A 56 10.49 -12.13 17.80
CA GLY A 56 9.53 -11.03 17.70
C GLY A 56 9.13 -10.72 16.26
N GLY A 57 10.10 -10.62 15.35
CA GLY A 57 9.85 -10.43 13.92
C GLY A 57 9.09 -11.60 13.30
N SER A 58 9.46 -12.84 13.63
CA SER A 58 8.79 -14.04 13.10
C SER A 58 7.35 -14.14 13.57
N LEU A 59 7.08 -13.84 14.85
CA LEU A 59 5.72 -13.81 15.39
C LEU A 59 4.88 -12.71 14.73
N ALA A 60 5.43 -11.51 14.56
CA ALA A 60 4.74 -10.42 13.89
C ALA A 60 4.38 -10.77 12.43
N ALA A 61 5.34 -11.33 11.68
CA ALA A 61 5.12 -11.77 10.31
C ALA A 61 4.11 -12.92 10.23
N LEU A 62 4.17 -13.90 11.13
CA LEU A 62 3.24 -15.03 11.16
C LEU A 62 1.81 -14.57 11.47
N ILE A 63 1.63 -13.78 12.53
CA ILE A 63 0.32 -13.25 12.93
C ILE A 63 -0.26 -12.37 11.81
N GLY A 64 0.56 -11.50 11.21
CA GLY A 64 0.13 -10.62 10.12
C GLY A 64 -0.23 -11.38 8.84
N ALA A 65 0.59 -12.36 8.43
CA ALA A 65 0.37 -13.14 7.22
C ALA A 65 -0.82 -14.10 7.32
N THR A 66 -1.14 -14.58 8.53
CA THR A 66 -2.27 -15.48 8.79
C THR A 66 -3.56 -14.76 9.14
N ALA A 67 -3.53 -13.43 9.32
CA ALA A 67 -4.74 -12.64 9.46
C ALA A 67 -5.68 -12.88 8.27
N PHE A 68 -6.97 -13.10 8.54
CA PHE A 68 -7.94 -13.58 7.55
C PHE A 68 -7.91 -12.81 6.23
N THR A 69 -7.87 -11.46 6.28
CA THR A 69 -7.85 -10.67 5.04
C THR A 69 -6.56 -10.90 4.27
N VAL A 70 -5.41 -10.89 4.93
CA VAL A 70 -4.11 -11.08 4.28
C VAL A 70 -4.04 -12.47 3.66
N TRP A 71 -4.39 -13.51 4.43
CA TRP A 71 -4.43 -14.88 3.94
C TRP A 71 -5.39 -15.04 2.75
N ALA A 72 -6.63 -14.58 2.88
CA ALA A 72 -7.64 -14.68 1.83
C ALA A 72 -7.25 -13.91 0.55
N GLN A 73 -6.62 -12.73 0.67
CA GLN A 73 -6.09 -12.00 -0.48
C GLN A 73 -4.86 -12.69 -1.10
N SER A 74 -4.15 -13.52 -0.35
CA SER A 74 -2.97 -14.23 -0.83
C SER A 74 -3.30 -15.50 -1.61
N VAL A 75 -4.41 -16.18 -1.26
CA VAL A 75 -4.73 -17.53 -1.78
C VAL A 75 -6.09 -17.64 -2.49
N VAL A 76 -7.03 -16.71 -2.28
CA VAL A 76 -8.41 -16.82 -2.80
C VAL A 76 -8.81 -15.68 -3.73
N ASN A 77 -8.34 -14.45 -3.53
CA ASN A 77 -8.73 -13.30 -4.34
C ASN A 77 -7.66 -12.94 -5.38
N GLU A 78 -7.99 -12.95 -6.67
CA GLU A 78 -7.14 -12.33 -7.70
C GLU A 78 -7.37 -10.81 -7.76
N LYS A 79 -6.73 -10.07 -6.86
CA LYS A 79 -6.78 -8.59 -6.86
C LYS A 79 -5.40 -7.98 -6.66
N VAL A 80 -5.26 -6.72 -7.05
CA VAL A 80 -4.01 -5.94 -6.98
C VAL A 80 -3.51 -5.65 -5.57
N TYR A 81 -4.25 -6.05 -4.53
CA TYR A 81 -3.98 -5.68 -3.14
C TYR A 81 -2.70 -6.30 -2.56
N THR A 82 -2.30 -7.50 -2.99
CA THR A 82 -1.05 -8.13 -2.53
C THR A 82 0.17 -7.39 -3.06
N VAL A 83 0.11 -6.89 -4.30
CA VAL A 83 1.12 -5.99 -4.87
C VAL A 83 1.14 -4.67 -4.11
N SER A 84 -0.03 -4.10 -3.78
CA SER A 84 -0.12 -2.90 -2.94
C SER A 84 0.47 -3.10 -1.55
N LEU A 85 0.24 -4.26 -0.92
CA LEU A 85 0.76 -4.60 0.40
C LEU A 85 2.30 -4.70 0.37
N LEU A 86 2.87 -5.31 -0.67
CA LEU A 86 4.32 -5.33 -0.87
C LEU A 86 4.88 -3.92 -1.05
N GLY A 87 4.24 -3.09 -1.88
CA GLY A 87 4.64 -1.70 -2.09
C GLY A 87 4.64 -0.90 -0.78
N LEU A 88 3.58 -1.05 0.02
CA LEU A 88 3.49 -0.44 1.36
C LEU A 88 4.63 -0.91 2.26
N ALA A 89 4.89 -2.21 2.35
CA ALA A 89 5.94 -2.76 3.20
C ALA A 89 7.35 -2.31 2.74
N LEU A 90 7.59 -2.22 1.42
CA LEU A 90 8.83 -1.68 0.87
C LEU A 90 9.03 -0.22 1.23
N VAL A 91 8.02 0.62 1.02
CA VAL A 91 8.09 2.05 1.38
C VAL A 91 8.34 2.20 2.87
N SER A 92 7.59 1.49 3.72
CA SER A 92 7.79 1.52 5.18
C SER A 92 9.21 1.10 5.59
N TRP A 93 9.77 0.06 4.98
CA TRP A 93 11.15 -0.36 5.23
C TRP A 93 12.16 0.72 4.83
N LEU A 94 12.01 1.30 3.63
CA LEU A 94 12.89 2.37 3.17
C LEU A 94 12.79 3.60 4.09
N THR A 95 11.60 3.91 4.62
CA THR A 95 11.41 4.98 5.60
C THR A 95 12.17 4.68 6.90
N VAL A 96 12.06 3.47 7.44
CA VAL A 96 12.84 3.07 8.64
C VAL A 96 14.34 3.19 8.38
N ARG A 97 14.82 2.70 7.23
CA ARG A 97 16.23 2.81 6.84
C ARG A 97 16.69 4.25 6.64
N TRP A 98 15.82 5.12 6.13
CA TRP A 98 16.10 6.55 6.04
C TRP A 98 16.17 7.21 7.42
N CYS A 99 15.28 6.85 8.34
CA CYS A 99 15.29 7.37 9.72
C CYS A 99 16.54 6.97 10.51
N ASP A 100 17.16 5.83 10.19
CA ASP A 100 18.42 5.39 10.78
C ASP A 100 19.59 6.30 10.40
N GLU A 101 19.67 6.69 9.12
CA GLU A 101 20.77 7.46 8.54
C GLU A 101 20.22 8.57 7.63
N PRO A 102 19.64 9.65 8.17
CA PRO A 102 18.95 10.68 7.38
C PRO A 102 19.93 11.65 6.67
N TYR A 103 21.23 11.33 6.64
CA TYR A 103 22.29 12.19 6.10
C TYR A 103 23.01 11.61 4.88
N GLY A 104 23.48 12.51 4.02
CA GLY A 104 24.26 12.19 2.82
C GLY A 104 23.44 11.73 1.61
N PHE A 105 24.15 11.44 0.51
CA PHE A 105 23.55 11.07 -0.78
C PHE A 105 22.71 9.79 -0.74
N LYS A 106 23.02 8.86 0.17
CA LYS A 106 22.24 7.62 0.34
C LYS A 106 20.83 7.93 0.85
N ALA A 107 20.70 8.81 1.84
CA ALA A 107 19.42 9.25 2.37
C ALA A 107 18.55 9.91 1.29
N ASP A 108 19.15 10.77 0.46
CA ASP A 108 18.47 11.43 -0.65
C ASP A 108 17.91 10.42 -1.66
N ARG A 109 18.71 9.41 -2.02
CA ARG A 109 18.28 8.33 -2.94
C ARG A 109 17.12 7.52 -2.36
N LEU A 110 17.09 7.30 -1.04
CA LEU A 110 15.97 6.60 -0.41
C LEU A 110 14.68 7.41 -0.51
N LEU A 111 14.71 8.74 -0.30
CA LEU A 111 13.52 9.59 -0.45
C LEU A 111 13.01 9.62 -1.90
N VAL A 112 13.92 9.71 -2.87
CA VAL A 112 13.57 9.63 -4.29
C VAL A 112 12.97 8.26 -4.64
N MET A 113 13.52 7.17 -4.10
CA MET A 113 12.98 5.82 -4.29
C MET A 113 11.60 5.65 -3.64
N ILE A 114 11.41 6.16 -2.41
CA ILE A 114 10.12 6.19 -1.73
C ILE A 114 9.08 6.91 -2.59
N ALA A 115 9.43 8.07 -3.15
CA ALA A 115 8.54 8.84 -4.02
C ALA A 115 8.15 8.06 -5.29
N TYR A 116 9.14 7.48 -5.98
CA TYR A 116 8.90 6.64 -7.14
C TYR A 116 7.98 5.45 -6.84
N LEU A 117 8.30 4.67 -5.79
CA LEU A 117 7.51 3.50 -5.39
C LEU A 117 6.10 3.88 -4.92
N SER A 118 5.93 5.04 -4.30
CA SER A 118 4.61 5.54 -3.90
C SER A 118 3.77 5.91 -5.12
N GLY A 119 4.37 6.57 -6.12
CA GLY A 119 3.70 6.89 -7.39
C GLY A 119 3.30 5.63 -8.17
N LEU A 120 4.22 4.67 -8.27
CA LEU A 120 3.96 3.36 -8.89
C LEU A 120 2.89 2.58 -8.13
N GLY A 121 2.96 2.60 -6.80
CA GLY A 121 1.97 1.99 -5.92
C GLY A 121 0.59 2.59 -6.11
N PHE A 122 0.48 3.91 -6.23
CA PHE A 122 -0.76 4.63 -6.47
C PHE A 122 -1.37 4.32 -7.84
N ALA A 123 -0.53 4.20 -8.87
CA ALA A 123 -0.96 3.76 -10.20
C ALA A 123 -1.49 2.31 -10.23
N ASN A 124 -1.01 1.45 -9.33
CA ASN A 124 -1.57 0.11 -9.12
C ASN A 124 -2.86 0.14 -8.28
N HIS A 125 -2.86 0.86 -7.15
CA HIS A 125 -4.01 1.01 -6.27
C HIS A 125 -3.84 2.25 -5.38
N MET A 126 -4.93 2.97 -5.08
CA MET A 126 -4.86 4.20 -4.27
C MET A 126 -4.20 4.01 -2.89
N ALA A 127 -4.25 2.79 -2.34
CA ALA A 127 -3.56 2.40 -1.11
C ALA A 127 -2.03 2.58 -1.17
N GLY A 128 -1.43 2.71 -2.36
CA GLY A 128 0.00 2.99 -2.52
C GLY A 128 0.45 4.30 -1.89
N PHE A 129 -0.46 5.23 -1.60
CA PHE A 129 -0.17 6.46 -0.85
C PHE A 129 -0.34 6.35 0.66
N LEU A 130 -0.79 5.21 1.21
CA LEU A 130 -1.03 5.06 2.66
C LEU A 130 0.23 5.29 3.51
N ALA A 131 1.41 5.01 2.96
CA ALA A 131 2.68 5.23 3.67
C ALA A 131 3.09 6.70 3.73
N LEU A 132 2.67 7.52 2.76
CA LEU A 132 3.17 8.88 2.58
C LEU A 132 2.88 9.80 3.77
N PRO A 133 1.71 9.77 4.44
CA PRO A 133 1.50 10.54 5.66
C PRO A 133 2.55 10.25 6.74
N ALA A 134 2.93 8.99 6.93
CA ALA A 134 3.97 8.63 7.89
C ALA A 134 5.35 9.17 7.46
N VAL A 135 5.68 9.12 6.16
CA VAL A 135 6.91 9.73 5.61
C VAL A 135 6.91 11.24 5.80
N ALA A 136 5.80 11.90 5.49
CA ALA A 136 5.62 13.34 5.57
C ALA A 136 5.74 13.87 7.01
N VAL A 137 5.43 13.04 8.01
CA VAL A 137 5.68 13.32 9.43
C VAL A 137 7.12 12.99 9.81
N ALA A 138 7.63 11.82 9.42
CA ALA A 138 8.97 11.36 9.81
C ALA A 138 10.10 12.26 9.28
N VAL A 139 9.99 12.77 8.05
CA VAL A 139 11.03 13.60 7.42
C VAL A 139 11.29 14.91 8.18
N PRO A 140 10.29 15.78 8.43
CA PRO A 140 10.53 17.02 9.17
C PRO A 140 10.94 16.78 10.63
N LEU A 141 10.45 15.71 11.26
CA LEU A 141 10.82 15.35 12.63
C LEU A 141 12.28 14.90 12.74
N ARG A 142 12.76 14.07 11.81
CA ARG A 142 14.14 13.55 11.84
C ARG A 142 15.15 14.46 11.18
N ARG A 143 14.76 15.16 10.12
CA ARG A 143 15.64 16.08 9.39
C ARG A 143 14.86 17.23 8.74
N PRO A 144 14.56 18.31 9.50
CA PRO A 144 13.76 19.43 9.01
C PRO A 144 14.40 20.14 7.81
N ASP A 145 15.73 20.22 7.74
CA ASP A 145 16.46 20.82 6.61
C ASP A 145 16.12 20.19 5.26
N THR A 146 15.61 18.96 5.23
CA THR A 146 15.18 18.29 4.00
C THR A 146 14.08 19.09 3.30
N MET A 147 13.23 19.78 4.06
CA MET A 147 12.07 20.54 3.56
C MET A 147 12.43 21.79 2.78
N ILE A 148 13.69 22.26 2.85
CA ILE A 148 14.16 23.46 2.13
C ILE A 148 15.10 23.12 0.96
N ARG A 149 15.38 21.83 0.73
CA ARG A 149 16.31 21.38 -0.32
C ARG A 149 15.61 21.26 -1.66
N TRP A 150 15.37 22.39 -2.33
CA TRP A 150 14.58 22.46 -3.57
C TRP A 150 15.00 21.46 -4.66
N ARG A 151 16.31 21.22 -4.87
CA ARG A 151 16.79 20.22 -5.85
C ARG A 151 16.34 18.80 -5.53
N LEU A 152 16.36 18.45 -4.25
CA LEU A 152 15.88 17.15 -3.78
C LEU A 152 14.36 17.07 -3.89
N LEU A 153 13.64 18.14 -3.53
CA LEU A 153 12.18 18.18 -3.67
C LEU A 153 11.73 18.06 -5.13
N LEU A 154 12.44 18.69 -6.07
CA LEU A 154 12.19 18.48 -7.51
C LEU A 154 12.47 17.04 -7.95
N ALA A 155 13.56 16.43 -7.46
CA ALA A 155 13.85 15.03 -7.75
C ALA A 155 12.77 14.08 -7.19
N ILE A 156 12.28 14.35 -5.97
CA ILE A 156 11.16 13.62 -5.34
C ILE A 156 9.89 13.78 -6.17
N ALA A 157 9.51 15.01 -6.55
CA ALA A 157 8.33 15.28 -7.36
C ALA A 157 8.42 14.62 -8.74
N GLY A 158 9.58 14.72 -9.40
CA GLY A 158 9.84 14.06 -10.69
C GLY A 158 9.77 12.54 -10.60
N ALA A 159 10.34 11.95 -9.54
CA ALA A 159 10.28 10.51 -9.31
C ALA A 159 8.85 10.02 -9.01
N LEU A 160 8.07 10.77 -8.23
CA LEU A 160 6.66 10.49 -8.00
C LEU A 160 5.86 10.52 -9.31
N ALA A 161 6.03 11.58 -10.11
CA ALA A 161 5.38 11.71 -11.40
C ALA A 161 5.78 10.57 -12.36
N LEU A 162 7.07 10.19 -12.38
CA LEU A 162 7.57 9.06 -13.15
C LEU A 162 6.92 7.75 -12.70
N GLY A 163 6.77 7.54 -11.39
CA GLY A 163 6.07 6.37 -10.84
C GLY A 163 4.59 6.31 -11.26
N MET A 164 3.95 7.47 -11.44
CA MET A 164 2.54 7.56 -11.87
C MET A 164 2.33 7.36 -13.38
N THR A 165 3.40 7.23 -14.18
CA THR A 165 3.29 7.02 -15.64
C THR A 165 2.43 5.82 -16.08
N PRO A 166 2.25 4.72 -15.32
CA PRO A 166 1.32 3.66 -15.74
C PRO A 166 -0.13 4.11 -15.87
N PHE A 167 -0.54 5.24 -15.28
CA PHE A 167 -1.86 5.82 -15.56
C PHE A 167 -2.05 6.21 -17.02
N LEU A 168 -0.96 6.50 -17.76
CA LEU A 168 -1.02 6.81 -19.19
C LEU A 168 -1.55 5.62 -20.02
N THR A 169 -1.48 4.39 -19.50
CA THR A 169 -2.06 3.22 -20.19
C THR A 169 -3.57 3.38 -20.42
N GLN A 170 -4.27 4.09 -19.54
CA GLN A 170 -5.72 4.32 -19.67
C GLN A 170 -6.07 5.19 -20.89
N PRO A 171 -5.60 6.45 -21.01
CA PRO A 171 -5.86 7.27 -22.19
C PRO A 171 -5.24 6.69 -23.47
N LEU A 172 -4.06 6.09 -23.39
CA LEU A 172 -3.40 5.46 -24.55
C LEU A 172 -4.25 4.31 -25.11
N ARG A 173 -4.68 3.37 -24.25
CA ARG A 173 -5.50 2.24 -24.71
C ARG A 173 -6.92 2.67 -25.11
N ALA A 174 -7.48 3.68 -24.46
CA ALA A 174 -8.78 4.25 -24.85
C ALA A 174 -8.74 4.90 -26.24
N ALA A 175 -7.62 5.52 -26.62
CA ALA A 175 -7.44 6.13 -27.94
C ALA A 175 -7.43 5.12 -29.10
N HIS A 176 -7.23 3.83 -28.84
CA HIS A 176 -7.24 2.77 -29.86
C HIS A 176 -8.63 2.20 -30.16
N PHE A 177 -9.70 2.86 -29.68
CA PHE A 177 -11.10 2.49 -29.95
C PHE A 177 -11.40 0.99 -29.73
N PRO A 178 -11.09 0.44 -28.54
CA PRO A 178 -11.43 -0.95 -28.24
C PRO A 178 -12.95 -1.15 -28.22
N ALA A 179 -13.40 -2.36 -28.53
CA ALA A 179 -14.83 -2.71 -28.54
C ALA A 179 -15.55 -2.40 -27.21
N ILE A 180 -14.83 -2.41 -26.10
CA ILE A 180 -15.30 -1.96 -24.78
C ILE A 180 -14.37 -0.86 -24.31
N ASN A 181 -14.88 0.37 -24.19
CA ASN A 181 -14.15 1.56 -23.77
C ASN A 181 -14.88 2.30 -22.65
N GLU A 182 -15.09 1.62 -21.52
CA GLU A 182 -15.80 2.19 -20.38
C GLU A 182 -15.09 3.43 -19.83
N GLY A 183 -15.85 4.53 -19.69
CA GLY A 183 -15.36 5.82 -19.23
C GLY A 183 -14.60 6.64 -20.27
N GLU A 184 -14.17 6.04 -21.39
CA GLU A 184 -13.47 6.65 -22.53
C GLU A 184 -12.52 7.80 -22.11
N PRO A 185 -11.45 7.52 -21.32
CA PRO A 185 -10.56 8.56 -20.81
C PRO A 185 -9.60 9.07 -21.89
N THR A 186 -10.09 9.39 -23.09
CA THR A 186 -9.33 9.94 -24.23
C THR A 186 -10.07 11.14 -24.81
N GLY A 187 -9.34 12.09 -25.41
CA GLY A 187 -9.89 13.26 -26.08
C GLY A 187 -10.36 13.02 -27.52
N CYS A 188 -10.12 11.81 -28.05
CA CYS A 188 -10.44 11.46 -29.43
C CYS A 188 -11.57 10.44 -29.50
N ALA A 189 -12.43 10.58 -30.50
CA ALA A 189 -13.57 9.68 -30.72
C ALA A 189 -13.49 8.89 -32.04
N THR A 190 -12.68 9.34 -33.01
CA THR A 190 -12.69 8.80 -34.39
C THR A 190 -11.31 8.47 -34.94
N GLU A 191 -10.27 9.21 -34.56
CA GLU A 191 -8.90 9.03 -35.06
C GLU A 191 -7.85 9.13 -33.95
N ILE A 192 -6.72 8.45 -34.14
CA ILE A 192 -5.59 8.48 -33.21
C ILE A 192 -4.72 9.70 -33.52
N GLY A 193 -4.32 10.43 -32.49
CA GLY A 193 -3.46 11.61 -32.56
C GLY A 193 -2.92 12.01 -31.19
N VAL A 194 -2.00 12.97 -31.15
CA VAL A 194 -1.34 13.41 -29.90
C VAL A 194 -2.35 13.96 -28.89
N GLY A 195 -3.40 14.64 -29.36
CA GLY A 195 -4.48 15.18 -28.54
C GLY A 195 -5.33 14.12 -27.83
N CYS A 196 -5.24 12.85 -28.24
CA CYS A 196 -5.97 11.75 -27.60
C CYS A 196 -5.44 11.46 -26.19
N THR A 197 -4.16 11.70 -25.95
CA THR A 197 -3.49 11.44 -24.66
C THR A 197 -3.12 12.73 -23.94
N LEU A 198 -2.66 13.74 -24.68
CA LEU A 198 -2.12 14.99 -24.13
C LEU A 198 -3.05 16.18 -24.44
N SER A 199 -4.29 16.13 -23.95
CA SER A 199 -5.22 17.25 -24.05
C SER A 199 -5.94 17.51 -22.72
N LYS A 200 -6.47 18.73 -22.57
CA LYS A 200 -7.35 19.08 -21.44
C LYS A 200 -8.57 18.15 -21.38
N ALA A 201 -9.16 17.81 -22.52
CA ALA A 201 -10.31 16.91 -22.60
C ALA A 201 -9.96 15.50 -22.07
N THR A 202 -8.81 14.94 -22.48
CA THR A 202 -8.31 13.68 -21.94
C THR A 202 -8.11 13.75 -20.43
N PHE A 203 -7.49 14.83 -19.94
CA PHE A 203 -7.26 15.00 -18.51
C PHE A 203 -8.57 15.10 -17.72
N ASP A 204 -9.54 15.88 -18.19
CA ASP A 204 -10.84 16.03 -17.53
C ASP A 204 -11.59 14.68 -17.48
N ARG A 205 -11.59 13.92 -18.58
CA ARG A 205 -12.19 12.57 -18.64
C ARG A 205 -11.47 11.56 -17.77
N PHE A 206 -10.13 11.58 -17.76
CA PHE A 206 -9.32 10.75 -16.87
C PHE A 206 -9.62 11.06 -15.41
N MET A 207 -9.61 12.33 -15.01
CA MET A 207 -9.88 12.76 -13.64
C MET A 207 -11.32 12.45 -13.21
N TYR A 208 -12.30 12.55 -14.11
CA TYR A 208 -13.67 12.13 -13.84
C TYR A 208 -13.73 10.65 -13.42
N ASN A 209 -13.05 9.78 -14.17
CA ASN A 209 -13.00 8.34 -13.89
C ASN A 209 -12.16 8.02 -12.63
N LEU A 210 -11.00 8.66 -12.49
CA LEU A 210 -10.08 8.46 -11.36
C LEU A 210 -10.72 8.87 -10.03
N ASN A 211 -11.36 10.04 -9.99
CA ASN A 211 -12.11 10.51 -8.81
C ASN A 211 -13.41 9.74 -8.58
N ARG A 212 -13.80 8.92 -9.56
CA ARG A 212 -15.04 8.16 -9.60
C ARG A 212 -16.27 9.07 -9.41
N SER A 213 -16.27 10.21 -10.09
CA SER A 213 -17.32 11.24 -10.01
C SER A 213 -18.72 10.68 -10.35
N GLN A 214 -18.79 9.60 -11.13
CA GLN A 214 -20.03 8.89 -11.45
C GLN A 214 -20.79 8.36 -10.23
N TYR A 215 -20.11 8.11 -9.09
CA TYR A 215 -20.77 7.58 -7.88
C TYR A 215 -21.24 8.67 -6.92
N GLN A 216 -21.08 9.96 -7.28
CA GLN A 216 -21.55 11.09 -6.45
C GLN A 216 -21.15 10.94 -4.97
N LYS A 217 -19.88 10.56 -4.73
CA LYS A 217 -19.41 10.34 -3.36
C LYS A 217 -19.59 11.64 -2.56
N PRO A 218 -20.20 11.57 -1.37
CA PRO A 218 -20.35 12.76 -0.54
C PRO A 218 -18.97 13.26 -0.09
N GLY A 219 -18.92 14.47 0.45
CA GLY A 219 -17.68 15.08 0.90
C GLY A 219 -16.98 14.24 1.98
N LEU A 220 -15.66 14.41 2.12
CA LEU A 220 -14.89 13.68 3.15
C LEU A 220 -15.33 14.02 4.58
N THR A 221 -15.97 15.17 4.78
CA THR A 221 -16.57 15.62 6.04
C THR A 221 -17.96 15.04 6.30
N ASP A 222 -18.60 14.52 5.26
CA ASP A 222 -19.98 14.05 5.33
C ASP A 222 -20.01 12.62 5.82
N ARG A 223 -20.50 12.45 7.05
CA ARG A 223 -20.60 11.15 7.68
C ARG A 223 -21.72 10.33 7.03
N GLN A 224 -21.35 9.22 6.38
CA GLN A 224 -22.32 8.34 5.69
C GLN A 224 -23.07 7.37 6.60
N ALA A 225 -22.65 7.18 7.85
CA ALA A 225 -23.29 6.28 8.82
C ALA A 225 -23.04 6.78 10.25
N PRO A 226 -23.93 6.52 11.22
CA PRO A 226 -23.70 6.85 12.63
C PRO A 226 -22.33 6.36 13.13
N PHE A 227 -21.67 7.13 14.00
CA PHE A 227 -20.33 6.79 14.48
C PHE A 227 -20.27 5.42 15.13
N ILE A 228 -21.28 5.09 15.95
CA ILE A 228 -21.36 3.79 16.61
C ILE A 228 -21.40 2.65 15.58
N ALA A 229 -22.20 2.78 14.52
CA ALA A 229 -22.25 1.77 13.46
C ALA A 229 -20.90 1.62 12.74
N GLN A 230 -20.13 2.70 12.56
CA GLN A 230 -18.77 2.60 11.98
C GLN A 230 -17.81 1.86 12.90
N VAL A 231 -17.88 2.10 14.20
CA VAL A 231 -17.07 1.39 15.21
C VAL A 231 -17.46 -0.08 15.28
N GLU A 232 -18.75 -0.40 15.22
CA GLU A 232 -19.25 -1.78 15.17
C GLU A 232 -18.78 -2.52 13.92
N MET A 233 -18.84 -1.86 12.76
CA MET A 233 -18.32 -2.42 11.51
C MET A 233 -16.81 -2.64 11.57
N TRP A 234 -16.05 -1.67 12.10
CA TRP A 234 -14.61 -1.85 12.32
C TRP A 234 -14.34 -3.03 13.25
N TRP A 235 -15.08 -3.14 14.36
CA TRP A 235 -14.93 -4.24 15.32
C TRP A 235 -15.26 -5.59 14.70
N LEU A 236 -16.32 -5.69 13.89
CA LEU A 236 -16.66 -6.88 13.13
C LEU A 236 -15.51 -7.32 12.21
N TYR A 237 -15.00 -6.42 11.38
CA TYR A 237 -13.90 -6.74 10.48
C TYR A 237 -12.59 -7.04 11.22
N PHE A 238 -12.32 -6.36 12.33
CA PHE A 238 -11.16 -6.61 13.16
C PHE A 238 -11.21 -8.02 13.76
N ARG A 239 -12.35 -8.43 14.33
CA ARG A 239 -12.57 -9.78 14.84
C ARG A 239 -12.35 -10.86 13.78
N TRP A 240 -12.83 -10.62 12.57
CA TRP A 240 -12.66 -11.55 11.45
C TRP A 240 -11.20 -11.78 11.08
N GLN A 241 -10.28 -10.87 11.40
CA GLN A 241 -8.86 -11.07 11.13
C GLN A 241 -8.30 -12.27 11.88
N TRP A 242 -8.84 -12.58 13.05
CA TRP A 242 -8.30 -13.60 13.96
C TRP A 242 -9.12 -14.88 13.97
N LEU A 243 -10.42 -14.77 13.70
CA LEU A 243 -11.31 -15.89 13.43
C LEU A 243 -12.49 -15.41 12.59
N ARG A 244 -12.58 -15.81 11.32
CA ARG A 244 -13.73 -15.46 10.48
C ARG A 244 -14.92 -16.33 10.84
N ASP A 245 -15.93 -15.73 11.45
CA ASP A 245 -17.16 -16.42 11.87
C ASP A 245 -18.39 -15.71 11.29
N PRO A 246 -18.75 -16.00 10.03
CA PRO A 246 -19.84 -15.33 9.35
C PRO A 246 -21.23 -15.79 9.81
N PHE A 247 -21.32 -16.93 10.50
CA PHE A 247 -22.58 -17.53 10.95
C PHE A 247 -22.73 -17.55 12.47
N ASP A 248 -21.81 -16.90 13.19
CA ASP A 248 -21.81 -16.81 14.65
C ASP A 248 -21.80 -18.18 15.36
N ASN A 249 -21.03 -19.13 14.82
CA ASN A 249 -20.89 -20.48 15.39
C ASN A 249 -19.95 -20.50 16.62
N HIS A 250 -19.00 -19.57 16.68
CA HIS A 250 -17.96 -19.47 17.70
C HIS A 250 -17.72 -18.03 18.20
N PRO A 251 -18.78 -17.28 18.60
CA PRO A 251 -18.66 -15.87 18.99
C PRO A 251 -17.69 -15.64 20.14
N GLY A 252 -17.71 -16.52 21.15
CA GLY A 252 -16.87 -16.39 22.35
C GLY A 252 -15.38 -16.49 22.03
N ILE A 253 -14.99 -17.45 21.17
CA ILE A 253 -13.59 -17.64 20.77
C ILE A 253 -13.13 -16.47 19.89
N GLN A 254 -13.96 -16.05 18.94
CA GLN A 254 -13.66 -14.91 18.08
C GLN A 254 -13.43 -13.64 18.91
N GLN A 255 -14.33 -13.36 19.85
CA GLN A 255 -14.24 -12.20 20.74
C GLN A 255 -12.97 -12.27 21.60
N LEU A 256 -12.68 -13.43 22.21
CA LEU A 256 -11.50 -13.64 23.03
C LEU A 256 -10.21 -13.35 22.24
N LEU A 257 -10.06 -13.96 21.05
CA LEU A 257 -8.87 -13.77 20.21
C LEU A 257 -8.69 -12.30 19.82
N ALA A 258 -9.76 -11.64 19.39
CA ALA A 258 -9.71 -10.25 18.99
C ALA A 258 -9.34 -9.32 20.14
N THR A 259 -10.00 -9.46 21.29
CA THR A 259 -9.69 -8.64 22.46
C THR A 259 -8.26 -8.87 22.95
N LEU A 260 -7.80 -10.12 23.01
CA LEU A 260 -6.44 -10.45 23.40
C LEU A 260 -5.41 -9.82 22.46
N LEU A 261 -5.57 -9.98 21.14
CA LEU A 261 -4.61 -9.46 20.17
C LEU A 261 -4.64 -7.93 20.09
N LEU A 262 -5.81 -7.30 20.25
CA LEU A 262 -5.90 -5.84 20.37
C LEU A 262 -5.18 -5.34 21.61
N PHE A 263 -5.40 -5.99 22.76
CA PHE A 263 -4.74 -5.64 24.01
C PHE A 263 -3.22 -5.79 23.92
N LEU A 264 -2.74 -6.92 23.40
CA LEU A 264 -1.30 -7.16 23.18
C LEU A 264 -0.69 -6.16 22.22
N GLY A 265 -1.39 -5.80 21.14
CA GLY A 265 -0.98 -4.75 20.20
C GLY A 265 -0.84 -3.38 20.88
N GLY A 266 -1.84 -2.98 21.67
CA GLY A 266 -1.81 -1.74 22.46
C GLY A 266 -0.70 -1.72 23.51
N LEU A 267 -0.54 -2.81 24.25
CA LEU A 267 0.54 -2.97 25.23
C LEU A 267 1.92 -2.91 24.57
N GLY A 268 2.09 -3.58 23.42
CA GLY A 268 3.31 -3.54 22.62
C GLY A 268 3.63 -2.11 22.15
N GLY A 269 2.63 -1.36 21.68
CA GLY A 269 2.78 0.05 21.31
C GLY A 269 3.19 0.94 22.49
N TYR A 270 2.59 0.74 23.67
CA TYR A 270 2.97 1.45 24.90
C TYR A 270 4.41 1.13 25.34
N VAL A 271 4.80 -0.15 25.29
CA VAL A 271 6.17 -0.58 25.62
C VAL A 271 7.18 0.01 24.64
N HIS A 272 6.88 0.00 23.34
CA HIS A 272 7.68 0.67 22.31
C HIS A 272 7.89 2.13 22.67
N TRP A 273 6.80 2.88 22.87
CA TRP A 273 6.87 4.31 23.20
C TRP A 273 7.68 4.60 24.48
N LYS A 274 7.56 3.76 25.50
CA LYS A 274 8.34 3.90 26.75
C LYS A 274 9.84 3.64 26.53
N ARG A 275 10.20 2.73 25.64
CA ARG A 275 11.57 2.26 25.43
C ARG A 275 12.32 3.07 24.37
N ASP A 276 11.63 3.55 23.34
CA ASP A 276 12.17 4.43 22.31
C ASP A 276 11.15 5.52 21.99
N ARG A 277 11.29 6.68 22.65
CA ARG A 277 10.46 7.84 22.33
C ARG A 277 10.84 8.51 21.02
N LYS A 278 12.09 8.32 20.57
CA LYS A 278 12.60 8.99 19.37
C LYS A 278 11.93 8.42 18.12
N SER A 279 11.50 7.16 18.13
CA SER A 279 10.70 6.59 17.02
C SER A 279 9.32 7.23 16.86
N PHE A 280 8.82 7.97 17.85
CA PHE A 280 7.55 8.69 17.83
C PHE A 280 7.70 10.22 17.73
N ALA A 281 8.93 10.72 17.66
CA ALA A 281 9.27 12.14 17.72
C ALA A 281 10.10 12.60 16.51
#